data_AF-A0A4Q3RIN6-F1
#
_entry.id   AF-A0A4Q3RIN6-F1
#
_cell.length_a   1.000
_cell.length_b   1.000
_cell.length_c   1.000
_cell.angle_alpha   90.00
_cell.angle_beta   90.00
_cell.angle_gamma   90.00
#
_symmetry.space_group_name_H-M   'P 1'
#
loop_
_entity.id
_entity.type
_entity.pdbx_description
1 polymer ?
#
loop_
_entity_poly.entity_id
_entity_poly.type
_entity_poly.pdbx_seq_one_letter_code
_entity_poly.pdbx_strand_id
1 'polypeptide(L)'
;SKFGLVGFTQAIMLDLRKYGIKVSTIMPGSVATHFNNHTPSEADAWKIQPEDIGELVVDLLQMNPRTLPSKIEVRPSKPGKG
;
A
#
# COMPACT_ATOMS: atom_id res chain seq x y z
N SER A 1 12.27 -8.15 -8.34
CA SER A 1 12.17 -7.88 -6.89
C SER A 1 10.73 -7.75 -6.41
N LYS A 2 9.89 -6.85 -6.96
CA LYS A 2 8.52 -6.61 -6.46
C LYS A 2 7.56 -7.81 -6.53
N PHE A 3 7.54 -8.56 -7.63
CA PHE A 3 6.72 -9.79 -7.73
C PHE A 3 7.10 -10.86 -6.70
N GLY A 4 8.41 -11.03 -6.47
CA GLY A 4 8.92 -11.95 -5.45
C GLY A 4 8.51 -11.53 -4.03
N LEU A 5 8.53 -10.23 -3.73
CA LEU A 5 8.05 -9.70 -2.45
C LEU A 5 6.57 -10.01 -2.22
N VAL A 6 5.72 -9.85 -3.24
CA VAL A 6 4.29 -10.19 -3.13
C VAL A 6 4.11 -11.66 -2.79
N GLY A 7 4.76 -12.57 -3.54
CA GLY A 7 4.66 -14.00 -3.28
C GLY A 7 5.18 -14.40 -1.89
N PHE A 8 6.30 -13.81 -1.47
CA PHE A 8 6.87 -14.01 -0.14
C PHE A 8 5.92 -13.58 0.98
N THR A 9 5.37 -12.36 0.89
CA THR A 9 4.42 -11.85 1.88
C THR A 9 3.14 -12.68 1.94
N GLN A 10 2.66 -13.18 0.79
CA GLN A 10 1.51 -14.09 0.74
C GLN A 10 1.78 -15.44 1.41
N ALA A 11 2.97 -16.02 1.22
CA ALA A 11 3.37 -17.24 1.90
C ALA A 11 3.43 -17.04 3.42
N ILE A 12 4.10 -15.99 3.89
CA ILE A 12 4.20 -15.65 5.32
C ILE A 12 2.81 -15.44 5.94
N MET A 13 1.91 -14.74 5.25
CA MET A 13 0.55 -14.51 5.73
C MET A 13 -0.16 -15.84 6.05
N LEU A 14 -0.04 -16.84 5.17
CA LEU A 14 -0.66 -18.15 5.37
C LEU A 14 -0.06 -18.89 6.57
N ASP A 15 1.26 -18.83 6.73
CA ASP A 15 1.98 -19.50 7.82
C ASP A 15 1.68 -18.89 9.20
N LEU A 16 1.51 -17.56 9.26
CA LEU A 16 1.41 -16.82 10.50
C LEU A 16 -0.03 -16.56 10.99
N ARG A 17 -1.05 -16.72 10.12
CA ARG A 17 -2.46 -16.44 10.49
C ARG A 17 -2.94 -17.24 11.71
N LYS A 18 -2.45 -18.47 11.90
CA LYS A 18 -2.79 -19.35 13.03
C LYS A 18 -2.28 -18.81 14.38
N TYR A 19 -1.30 -17.91 14.35
CA TYR A 19 -0.76 -17.24 15.54
C TYR A 19 -1.38 -15.85 15.76
N GLY A 20 -2.44 -15.50 15.04
CA GLY A 20 -3.08 -14.19 15.15
C GLY A 20 -2.27 -13.03 14.55
N ILE A 21 -1.23 -13.33 13.77
CA ILE A 21 -0.39 -12.31 13.12
C ILE A 21 -1.03 -11.94 11.78
N LYS A 22 -1.37 -10.65 11.63
CA LYS A 22 -1.89 -10.07 10.39
C LYS A 22 -0.73 -9.67 9.48
N VAL A 23 -0.84 -10.02 8.19
CA VAL A 23 0.16 -9.67 7.18
C VAL A 23 -0.57 -9.13 5.95
N SER A 24 -0.22 -7.92 5.53
CA SER A 24 -0.83 -7.20 4.42
C SER A 24 0.25 -6.67 3.49
N THR A 25 0.00 -6.74 2.18
CA THR A 25 0.82 -6.07 1.16
C THR A 25 0.07 -4.89 0.59
N ILE A 26 0.66 -3.69 0.70
CA ILE A 26 0.14 -2.46 0.07
C ILE A 26 0.91 -2.24 -1.24
N MET A 27 0.17 -2.12 -2.34
CA MET A 27 0.68 -1.95 -3.69
C MET A 27 0.19 -0.60 -4.24
N PRO A 28 0.90 0.49 -3.93
CA PRO A 28 0.51 1.80 -4.44
C PRO A 28 0.95 2.01 -5.88
N GLY A 29 0.13 2.76 -6.62
CA GLY A 29 0.49 3.41 -7.87
C GLY A 29 1.44 4.58 -7.64
N SER A 30 1.42 5.58 -8.51
CA SER A 30 2.25 6.77 -8.36
C SER A 30 1.95 7.51 -7.05
N VAL A 31 2.97 7.65 -6.19
CA VAL A 31 2.90 8.43 -4.94
C VAL A 31 3.88 9.61 -5.03
N ALA A 32 3.43 10.80 -4.64
CA ALA A 32 4.23 12.03 -4.62
C ALA A 32 5.23 12.05 -3.44
N THR A 33 6.31 11.28 -3.55
CA THR A 33 7.34 11.15 -2.50
C THR A 33 8.69 11.71 -2.94
N HIS A 34 9.62 11.86 -2.01
CA HIS A 34 11.01 12.24 -2.31
C HIS A 34 11.88 11.06 -2.84
N PHE A 35 11.26 9.95 -3.23
CA PHE A 35 11.97 8.77 -3.72
C PHE A 35 12.59 9.02 -5.11
N ASN A 36 13.76 8.40 -5.37
CA ASN A 36 14.43 8.45 -6.67
C ASN A 36 14.75 9.88 -7.16
N ASN A 37 15.29 10.73 -6.28
CA ASN A 37 15.64 12.13 -6.54
C ASN A 37 14.48 13.01 -7.04
N HIS A 38 13.24 12.63 -6.74
CA HIS A 38 12.07 13.44 -7.03
C HIS A 38 11.86 14.49 -5.93
N THR A 39 11.50 15.71 -6.30
CA THR A 39 10.94 16.72 -5.39
C THR A 39 9.48 16.92 -5.76
N PRO A 40 8.52 16.53 -4.89
CA PRO A 40 7.09 16.72 -5.15
C PRO A 40 6.73 18.19 -5.43
N SER A 41 5.80 18.39 -6.36
CA SER A 41 5.34 19.70 -6.80
C SER A 41 3.83 19.69 -7.11
N GLU A 42 3.24 20.83 -7.47
CA GLU A 42 1.83 20.91 -7.89
C GLU A 42 1.50 20.00 -9.08
N ALA A 43 2.48 19.69 -9.95
CA ALA A 43 2.29 18.75 -11.06
C ALA A 43 2.00 17.32 -10.59
N ASP A 44 2.29 17.01 -9.32
CA ASP A 44 2.08 15.71 -8.69
C ASP A 44 0.76 15.61 -7.93
N ALA A 45 -0.06 16.68 -7.91
CA ALA A 45 -1.31 16.72 -7.15
C ALA A 45 -2.34 15.65 -7.57
N TRP A 46 -2.20 15.07 -8.76
CA TRP A 46 -3.03 13.97 -9.22
C TRP A 46 -2.57 12.60 -8.70
N LYS A 47 -1.31 12.48 -8.25
CA LYS A 47 -0.77 11.24 -7.67
C LYS A 47 -1.37 11.02 -6.27
N ILE A 48 -1.22 9.81 -5.77
CA ILE A 48 -1.49 9.52 -4.36
C ILE A 48 -0.53 10.36 -3.51
N GLN A 49 -1.01 10.94 -2.42
CA GLN A 49 -0.18 11.65 -1.47
C GLN A 49 0.34 10.70 -0.38
N PRO A 50 1.52 10.93 0.21
CA PRO A 50 2.06 10.08 1.27
C PRO A 50 1.08 9.87 2.44
N GLU A 51 0.30 10.90 2.76
CA GLU A 51 -0.69 10.91 3.84
C GLU A 51 -1.82 9.91 3.58
N ASP A 52 -2.25 9.75 2.32
CA ASP A 52 -3.28 8.78 1.93
C ASP A 52 -2.82 7.34 2.21
N ILE A 53 -1.52 7.05 1.99
CA ILE A 53 -0.94 5.74 2.33
C ILE A 53 -0.82 5.59 3.86
N GLY A 54 -0.51 6.68 4.56
CA GLY A 54 -0.49 6.71 6.03
C GLY A 54 -1.86 6.36 6.62
N GLU A 55 -2.93 7.00 6.13
CA GLU A 55 -4.31 6.74 6.54
C GLU A 55 -4.68 5.28 6.27
N LEU A 56 -4.38 4.75 5.09
CA LEU A 56 -4.61 3.35 4.76
C LEU A 56 -3.92 2.40 5.76
N VAL A 57 -2.69 2.70 6.19
CA VAL A 57 -2.01 1.88 7.20
C VAL A 57 -2.75 1.91 8.54
N VAL A 58 -3.23 3.09 8.96
CA VAL A 58 -4.03 3.23 10.20
C VAL A 58 -5.32 2.43 10.11
N ASP A 59 -6.03 2.51 8.98
CA ASP A 59 -7.28 1.78 8.76
C ASP A 59 -7.08 0.26 8.90
N LEU A 60 -5.99 -0.28 8.34
CA LEU A 60 -5.66 -1.70 8.45
C LEU A 60 -5.38 -2.15 9.89
N LEU A 61 -4.83 -1.25 10.71
CA LEU A 61 -4.62 -1.50 12.13
C LEU A 61 -5.95 -1.51 12.90
N GLN A 62 -6.84 -0.57 12.58
CA GLN A 62 -8.14 -0.39 13.24
C GLN A 62 -9.22 -1.41 12.80
N MET A 63 -9.02 -2.10 11.68
CA MET A 63 -9.93 -3.14 11.23
C MET A 63 -10.22 -4.21 12.28
N ASN A 64 -11.45 -4.72 12.27
CA ASN A 64 -11.86 -5.83 13.12
C ASN A 64 -10.87 -7.01 12.97
N PRO A 65 -10.38 -7.63 14.06
CA PRO A 65 -9.37 -8.69 14.00
C PRO A 65 -9.77 -9.92 13.16
N ARG A 66 -11.07 -10.10 12.89
CA ARG A 66 -11.60 -11.17 12.03
C ARG A 66 -11.43 -10.92 10.53
N THR A 67 -11.03 -9.70 10.16
CA THR A 67 -10.90 -9.26 8.77
C THR A 67 -9.45 -8.90 8.48
N LEU A 68 -8.90 -9.48 7.41
CA LEU A 68 -7.53 -9.23 6.97
C LEU A 68 -7.52 -8.89 5.48
N PRO A 69 -7.42 -7.61 5.11
CA PRO A 69 -7.10 -7.22 3.74
C PRO A 69 -5.64 -7.59 3.46
N SER A 70 -5.45 -8.71 2.78
CA SER A 70 -4.13 -9.31 2.57
C SER A 70 -3.33 -8.70 1.43
N LYS A 71 -4.02 -8.26 0.37
CA LYS A 71 -3.42 -7.63 -0.81
C LYS A 71 -4.26 -6.43 -1.22
N ILE A 72 -3.67 -5.25 -1.14
CA ILE A 72 -4.38 -3.98 -1.30
C ILE A 72 -3.68 -3.21 -2.42
N GLU A 73 -4.39 -3.02 -3.52
CA GLU A 73 -3.90 -2.28 -4.67
C GLU A 73 -4.58 -0.93 -4.73
N VAL A 74 -3.81 0.15 -4.69
CA VAL A 74 -4.32 1.52 -4.70
C VAL A 74 -3.73 2.29 -5.87
N ARG A 75 -4.56 3.09 -6.52
CA ARG A 75 -4.19 3.92 -7.67
C ARG A 75 -4.72 5.33 -7.47
N PRO A 76 -4.09 6.34 -8.11
CA PRO A 76 -4.72 7.63 -8.31
C PRO A 76 -6.17 7.47 -8.83
N SER A 77 -7.11 8.17 -8.22
CA SER A 77 -8.53 8.09 -8.61
C SER A 77 -8.80 8.69 -9.99
N LYS A 78 -7.91 9.56 -10.46
CA LYS A 78 -7.92 10.15 -11.79
C LYS A 78 -6.53 9.99 -12.42
N PRO A 79 -6.42 9.70 -13.73
CA PRO A 79 -5.14 9.72 -14.42
C PRO A 79 -4.59 11.16 -14.44
N GLY A 80 -3.27 11.30 -14.28
CA GLY A 80 -2.58 12.53 -14.62
C GLY A 80 -2.76 12.79 -16.11
N LYS A 81 -3.10 14.03 -16.46
CA LYS A 81 -3.46 14.50 -17.81
C LYS A 81 -2.82 13.65 -18.93
N GLY A 82 -3.67 13.11 -19.81
CA GLY A 82 -3.26 12.78 -21.18
C GLY A 82 -3.03 14.03 -22.00
#